data_AF-K1ZPQ5-F1
#
_entry.id   AF-K1ZPQ5-F1
#
_cell.length_a   1.000
_cell.length_b   1.000
_cell.length_c   1.000
_cell.angle_alpha   90.00
_cell.angle_beta   90.00
_cell.angle_gamma   90.00
#
_symmetry.space_group_name_H-M   'P 1'
#
loop_
_entity.id
_entity.type
_entity.pdbx_description
1 polymer ?
#
loop_
_entity_poly.entity_id
_entity_poly.type
_entity_poly.pdbx_seq_one_letter_code
_entity_poly.pdbx_strand_id
1 'polypeptide(L)'
;MHLRVDPSVRIGVVLLYFLRIVRQADNRVIAEYRPQNGFDKLCLAGTAKWLHRGEDHWAMESYGNDPQLFLPAIEGSDQAQELLVEISLQEMGISEYIAHRERPPVRRSLFSRLKALGIVGLVMAFCCLSSPGWGGGVPVILDTDISSDVDDVGAVAVLHSLANEGKAEILAMMVSAVNPTAASCLQALNNYFGRPGVPVGTIFGKGVADESKYTAAVSREFAAAGRVEHQAVALYREVLSRQPDSSVVVVTIGYLTNLRNLLESGPDDTSPLAGTELVARKVKKLVTMGGQYPKGREWNFYQDGPATAKVVADWPTPILFVGFESGVKVLTGSGLRDTPVGNPLRRSYELYNGLTDRPSWDQVTVLYAVEGVEIASHSPLFRVVGGANTLSADGSNVWRENGSGRHHYSVNNLSDRNLAAKVEKLMSDAVLEAAR
;
A
#
# COMPACT_ATOMS: atom_id res chain seq x y z
N MET A 1 6.63 32.17 26.14
CA MET A 1 6.81 31.21 25.03
C MET A 1 5.69 30.19 25.13
N HIS A 2 4.90 29.99 24.06
CA HIS A 2 3.93 28.89 24.01
C HIS A 2 4.68 27.64 23.57
N LEU A 3 4.73 26.62 24.42
CA LEU A 3 5.33 25.35 24.08
C LEU A 3 4.32 24.53 23.26
N ARG A 4 4.70 24.13 22.06
CA ARG A 4 3.98 23.19 21.21
C ARG A 4 4.53 21.78 21.43
N VAL A 5 3.65 20.84 21.69
CA VAL A 5 3.94 19.41 21.72
C VAL A 5 3.09 18.74 20.66
N ASP A 6 3.70 17.85 19.88
CA ASP A 6 3.00 17.04 18.88
C ASP A 6 2.85 15.62 19.47
N PRO A 7 1.71 15.33 20.14
CA PRO A 7 1.58 14.15 21.00
C PRO A 7 1.54 12.83 20.22
N SER A 8 1.17 12.86 18.95
CA SER A 8 1.18 11.71 18.05
C SER A 8 1.09 12.19 16.60
N VAL A 9 1.82 11.57 15.67
CA VAL A 9 1.63 11.80 14.22
C VAL A 9 0.69 10.77 13.58
N ARG A 10 0.10 9.89 14.39
CA ARG A 10 -0.81 8.83 13.93
C ARG A 10 -2.25 9.32 14.00
N ILE A 11 -3.08 8.87 13.06
CA ILE A 11 -4.53 9.05 13.12
C ILE A 11 -5.07 8.04 14.13
N GLY A 12 -5.82 8.50 15.12
CA GLY A 12 -6.32 7.64 16.20
C GLY A 12 -6.72 8.44 17.44
N VAL A 13 -6.82 7.75 18.56
CA VAL A 13 -7.12 8.36 19.86
C VAL A 13 -5.86 8.34 20.72
N VAL A 14 -5.52 9.49 21.28
CA VAL A 14 -4.44 9.63 22.25
C VAL A 14 -5.07 9.88 23.61
N LEU A 15 -4.85 8.95 24.54
CA LEU A 15 -5.16 9.14 25.95
C LEU A 15 -4.00 9.87 26.61
N LEU A 16 -4.23 11.08 27.07
CA LEU A 16 -3.25 11.88 27.81
C LEU A 16 -3.50 11.67 29.31
N TYR A 17 -2.51 11.18 30.03
CA TYR A 17 -2.61 10.90 31.48
C TYR A 17 -2.00 12.02 32.33
N PHE A 18 -0.83 12.50 31.93
CA PHE A 18 -0.23 13.70 32.53
C PHE A 18 0.80 14.32 31.58
N LEU A 19 1.07 15.58 31.83
CA LEU A 19 2.20 16.31 31.26
C LEU A 19 2.85 17.11 32.38
N ARG A 20 4.18 17.06 32.52
CA ARG A 20 4.90 17.93 33.44
C ARG A 20 6.16 18.52 32.81
N ILE A 21 6.53 19.69 33.31
CA ILE A 21 7.72 20.43 32.91
C ILE A 21 8.67 20.45 34.08
N VAL A 22 9.86 19.93 33.88
CA VAL A 22 10.88 19.77 34.91
C VAL A 22 12.07 20.64 34.55
N ARG A 23 12.55 21.43 35.51
CA ARG A 23 13.82 22.14 35.39
C ARG A 23 14.95 21.14 35.57
N GLN A 24 15.82 21.00 34.58
CA GLN A 24 16.88 19.98 34.68
C GLN A 24 17.96 20.34 35.72
N ALA A 25 18.22 21.63 35.95
CA ALA A 25 19.28 22.09 36.85
C ALA A 25 19.11 21.61 38.32
N ASP A 26 17.87 21.49 38.79
CA ASP A 26 17.53 21.12 40.18
C ASP A 26 16.44 20.03 40.28
N ASN A 27 16.05 19.43 39.16
CA ASN A 27 14.98 18.44 39.03
C ASN A 27 13.62 18.91 39.61
N ARG A 28 13.37 20.22 39.64
CA ARG A 28 12.13 20.79 40.17
C ARG A 28 11.02 20.79 39.12
N VAL A 29 9.84 20.30 39.49
CA VAL A 29 8.62 20.42 38.67
C VAL A 29 8.16 21.88 38.67
N ILE A 30 8.16 22.51 37.50
CA ILE A 30 7.74 23.91 37.32
C ILE A 30 6.24 23.98 37.01
N ALA A 31 5.74 23.03 36.21
CA ALA A 31 4.33 22.92 35.87
C ALA A 31 3.94 21.45 35.76
N GLU A 32 2.75 21.12 36.22
CA GLU A 32 2.16 19.79 36.08
C GLU A 32 0.70 19.95 35.66
N TYR A 33 0.30 19.16 34.67
CA TYR A 33 -1.02 19.12 34.10
C TYR A 33 -1.55 17.70 34.22
N ARG A 34 -2.71 17.57 34.84
CA ARG A 34 -3.47 16.33 35.02
C ARG A 34 -4.94 16.56 34.68
N PRO A 35 -5.73 15.50 34.42
CA PRO A 35 -7.16 15.62 34.15
C PRO A 35 -7.92 16.38 35.23
N GLN A 36 -7.56 16.17 36.51
CA GLN A 36 -8.21 16.82 37.64
C GLN A 36 -7.69 18.24 37.90
N ASN A 37 -6.56 18.62 37.32
CA ASN A 37 -5.93 19.92 37.55
C ASN A 37 -4.99 20.30 36.38
N GLY A 38 -5.38 21.29 35.57
CA GLY A 38 -4.52 21.92 34.56
C GLY A 38 -4.78 21.50 33.11
N PHE A 39 -5.42 20.36 32.83
CA PHE A 39 -5.77 19.98 31.44
C PHE A 39 -6.74 20.95 30.77
N ASP A 40 -7.58 21.64 31.56
CA ASP A 40 -8.45 22.73 31.11
C ASP A 40 -7.69 23.92 30.52
N LYS A 41 -6.40 24.07 30.85
CA LYS A 41 -5.52 25.11 30.33
C LYS A 41 -4.77 24.71 29.05
N LEU A 42 -4.93 23.46 28.59
CA LEU A 42 -4.30 22.96 27.38
C LEU A 42 -5.18 23.25 26.16
N CYS A 43 -4.57 23.78 25.10
CA CYS A 43 -5.27 24.10 23.87
C CYS A 43 -4.87 23.11 22.76
N LEU A 44 -5.87 22.58 22.05
CA LEU A 44 -5.63 21.84 20.82
C LEU A 44 -5.80 22.76 19.61
N ALA A 45 -4.98 22.54 18.58
CA ALA A 45 -5.14 23.15 17.26
C ALA A 45 -4.72 22.16 16.17
N GLY A 46 -4.77 22.61 14.91
CA GLY A 46 -4.44 21.79 13.74
C GLY A 46 -5.43 20.63 13.57
N THR A 47 -4.93 19.42 13.41
CA THR A 47 -5.74 18.21 13.16
C THR A 47 -5.97 17.38 14.42
N ALA A 48 -6.30 18.05 15.53
CA ALA A 48 -6.63 17.41 16.81
C ALA A 48 -7.88 17.99 17.47
N LYS A 49 -8.66 17.14 18.15
CA LYS A 49 -9.85 17.57 18.91
C LYS A 49 -10.06 16.72 20.16
N TRP A 50 -10.51 17.34 21.26
CA TRP A 50 -10.89 16.61 22.47
C TRP A 50 -12.15 15.75 22.21
N LEU A 51 -12.06 14.45 22.50
CA LEU A 51 -13.17 13.50 22.41
C LEU A 51 -13.85 13.27 23.74
N HIS A 52 -13.06 13.12 24.80
CA HIS A 52 -13.58 12.80 26.13
C HIS A 52 -12.69 13.39 27.22
N ARG A 53 -13.32 13.87 28.29
CA ARG A 53 -12.66 14.39 29.48
C ARG A 53 -13.03 13.48 30.65
N GLY A 54 -12.15 12.53 30.94
CA GLY A 54 -12.32 11.58 32.04
C GLY A 54 -11.64 12.04 33.32
N GLU A 55 -11.87 11.31 34.41
CA GLU A 55 -11.22 11.55 35.70
C GLU A 55 -9.74 11.16 35.66
N ASP A 56 -9.37 10.06 35.00
CA ASP A 56 -7.98 9.54 35.00
C ASP A 56 -7.15 9.95 33.78
N HIS A 57 -7.81 10.33 32.68
CA HIS A 57 -7.16 10.76 31.43
C HIS A 57 -8.14 11.59 30.58
N TRP A 58 -7.62 12.40 29.67
CA TRP A 58 -8.41 13.00 28.60
C TRP A 58 -8.03 12.35 27.26
N ALA A 59 -9.04 12.10 26.43
CA ALA A 59 -8.86 11.52 25.11
C ALA A 59 -8.94 12.62 24.05
N MET A 60 -7.95 12.70 23.18
CA MET A 60 -7.99 13.50 21.96
C MET A 60 -8.01 12.61 20.73
N GLU A 61 -8.76 13.01 19.72
CA GLU A 61 -8.66 12.50 18.37
C GLU A 61 -7.53 13.24 17.65
N SER A 62 -6.64 12.50 17.03
CA SER A 62 -5.76 12.98 15.97
C SER A 62 -6.34 12.49 14.64
N TYR A 63 -6.73 13.40 13.75
CA TYR A 63 -7.43 13.09 12.49
C TYR A 63 -6.71 13.59 11.22
N GLY A 64 -5.45 13.99 11.35
CA GLY A 64 -4.62 14.44 10.23
C GLY A 64 -3.16 14.61 10.62
N ASN A 65 -2.39 15.33 9.79
CA ASN A 65 -0.92 15.32 9.83
C ASN A 65 -0.29 16.40 10.73
N ASP A 66 -1.09 17.20 11.44
CA ASP A 66 -0.60 18.30 12.27
C ASP A 66 -1.44 18.45 13.58
N PRO A 67 -1.51 17.42 14.43
CA PRO A 67 -2.19 17.52 15.72
C PRO A 67 -1.32 18.30 16.72
N GLN A 68 -1.77 19.48 17.14
CA GLN A 68 -0.97 20.40 17.96
C GLN A 68 -1.55 20.50 19.38
N LEU A 69 -0.71 20.28 20.40
CA LEU A 69 -1.03 20.53 21.81
C LEU A 69 -0.20 21.72 22.33
N PHE A 70 -0.88 22.79 22.72
CA PHE A 70 -0.25 23.99 23.27
C PHE A 70 -0.41 24.08 24.78
N LEU A 71 0.70 24.39 25.44
CA LEU A 71 0.75 24.67 26.86
C LEU A 71 0.61 26.18 27.13
N PRO A 72 0.04 26.57 28.29
CA PRO A 72 0.02 27.96 28.70
C PRO A 72 1.45 28.46 28.94
N ALA A 73 1.63 29.79 28.89
CA ALA A 73 2.92 30.39 29.18
C ALA A 73 3.39 30.03 30.59
N ILE A 74 4.65 29.61 30.70
CA ILE A 74 5.29 29.29 31.98
C ILE A 74 5.89 30.60 32.51
N GLU A 75 5.39 31.09 33.63
CA GLU A 75 5.92 32.29 34.27
C GLU A 75 7.25 31.97 34.99
N GLY A 76 8.27 32.82 34.79
CA GLY A 76 9.55 32.75 35.52
C GLY A 76 10.76 32.14 34.78
N SER A 77 10.77 32.09 33.45
CA SER A 77 11.94 31.62 32.66
C SER A 77 12.80 32.79 32.14
N ASP A 78 13.36 33.62 33.02
CA ASP A 78 14.22 34.75 32.64
C ASP A 78 15.68 34.37 32.36
N GLN A 79 16.02 33.07 32.27
CA GLN A 79 17.35 32.63 31.89
C GLN A 79 17.30 31.37 31.03
N ALA A 80 18.32 31.22 30.17
CA ALA A 80 18.58 30.05 29.31
C ALA A 80 18.77 28.78 30.15
N GLN A 81 17.66 28.22 30.65
CA GLN A 81 17.62 27.00 31.45
C GLN A 81 17.02 25.87 30.61
N GLU A 82 17.65 24.69 30.67
CA GLU A 82 17.14 23.49 30.02
C GLU A 82 15.91 22.95 30.76
N LEU A 83 14.80 22.80 30.03
CA LEU A 83 13.54 22.27 30.52
C LEU A 83 13.29 20.90 29.89
N LEU A 84 12.95 19.92 30.72
CA LEU A 84 12.49 18.60 30.27
C LEU A 84 10.97 18.58 30.26
N VAL A 85 10.39 18.11 29.15
CA VAL A 85 8.95 17.86 29.03
C VAL A 85 8.74 16.36 29.19
N GLU A 86 8.04 15.97 30.25
CA GLU A 86 7.65 14.59 30.46
C GLU A 86 6.16 14.44 30.19
N ILE A 87 5.83 13.49 29.31
CA ILE A 87 4.45 13.22 28.89
C ILE A 87 4.16 11.73 29.05
N SER A 88 3.00 11.41 29.63
CA SER A 88 2.47 10.05 29.65
C SER A 88 1.23 10.01 28.80
N LEU A 89 1.31 9.27 27.71
CA LEU A 89 0.23 9.08 26.77
C LEU A 89 0.11 7.62 26.34
N GLN A 90 -1.07 7.24 25.89
CA GLN A 90 -1.31 5.98 25.21
C GLN A 90 -2.01 6.26 23.89
N GLU A 91 -1.40 5.81 22.80
CA GLU A 91 -2.04 5.81 21.48
C GLU A 91 -2.89 4.55 21.33
N MET A 92 -4.07 4.68 20.73
CA MET A 92 -4.94 3.57 20.41
C MET A 92 -5.76 3.85 19.15
N GLY A 93 -6.15 2.80 18.46
CA GLY A 93 -7.08 2.90 17.34
C GLY A 93 -8.48 3.32 17.80
N ILE A 94 -9.28 3.91 16.91
CA ILE A 94 -10.66 4.33 17.22
C ILE A 94 -11.51 3.13 17.70
N SER A 95 -11.37 1.97 17.05
CA SER A 95 -12.07 0.74 17.44
C SER A 95 -11.65 0.23 18.83
N GLU A 96 -10.34 0.32 19.15
CA GLU A 96 -9.82 -0.05 20.46
C GLU A 96 -10.31 0.91 21.54
N TYR A 97 -10.38 2.20 21.25
CA TYR A 97 -10.92 3.21 22.15
C TYR A 97 -12.42 3.01 22.44
N ILE A 98 -13.22 2.68 21.42
CA ILE A 98 -14.64 2.34 21.61
C ILE A 98 -14.77 1.12 22.53
N ALA A 99 -14.02 0.05 22.23
CA ALA A 99 -13.98 -1.14 23.07
C ALA A 99 -13.44 -0.88 24.49
N HIS A 100 -12.55 0.10 24.65
CA HIS A 100 -12.00 0.53 25.94
C HIS A 100 -13.05 1.26 26.78
N ARG A 101 -13.89 2.12 26.16
CA ARG A 101 -14.97 2.84 26.84
C ARG A 101 -16.13 1.95 27.29
N GLU A 102 -16.37 0.85 26.57
CA GLU A 102 -17.49 -0.07 26.86
C GLU A 102 -17.17 -1.11 27.94
N ARG A 103 -15.93 -1.17 28.45
CA ARG A 103 -15.55 -2.12 29.52
C ARG A 103 -15.97 -1.59 30.90
N PRO A 104 -16.83 -2.29 31.65
CA PRO A 104 -17.09 -1.95 33.04
C PRO A 104 -15.83 -2.20 33.90
N PRO A 105 -15.64 -1.44 35.01
CA PRO A 105 -14.43 -1.54 35.82
C PRO A 105 -14.35 -2.91 36.50
N VAL A 106 -13.39 -3.73 36.06
CA VAL A 106 -13.13 -5.05 36.65
C VAL A 106 -12.27 -4.88 37.91
N ARG A 107 -12.88 -5.07 39.08
CA ARG A 107 -12.15 -5.34 40.34
C ARG A 107 -11.37 -6.65 40.18
N ARG A 108 -10.05 -6.58 40.03
CA ARG A 108 -9.17 -7.75 40.09
C ARG A 108 -8.98 -8.17 41.55
N SER A 109 -9.40 -9.38 41.90
CA SER A 109 -8.85 -10.10 43.05
C SER A 109 -7.68 -10.96 42.56
N LEU A 110 -6.53 -10.83 43.21
CA LEU A 110 -5.38 -11.71 43.03
C LEU A 110 -5.69 -13.05 43.69
N PHE A 111 -5.45 -14.15 42.99
CA PHE A 111 -4.96 -15.36 43.64
C PHE A 111 -3.77 -15.96 42.90
N SER A 112 -2.80 -16.33 43.73
CA SER A 112 -1.42 -16.66 43.49
C SER A 112 -1.20 -18.11 43.07
N ARG A 113 -0.16 -18.30 42.24
CA ARG A 113 0.86 -19.39 42.22
C ARG A 113 0.43 -20.80 42.65
N LEU A 114 0.73 -21.78 41.79
CA LEU A 114 1.49 -22.98 42.20
C LEU A 114 2.24 -23.62 41.02
N LYS A 115 3.41 -24.17 41.38
CA LYS A 115 4.48 -24.74 40.55
C LYS A 115 4.23 -26.22 40.23
N ALA A 116 4.77 -26.72 39.12
CA ALA A 116 5.50 -28.01 38.98
C ALA A 116 5.79 -28.26 37.49
N LEU A 117 7.06 -28.24 37.06
CA LEU A 117 7.97 -29.37 36.86
C LEU A 117 7.75 -30.14 35.54
N GLY A 118 8.72 -29.98 34.63
CA GLY A 118 9.45 -31.07 33.97
C GLY A 118 8.72 -31.92 32.94
N ILE A 119 9.18 -31.86 31.69
CA ILE A 119 9.82 -32.97 30.96
C ILE A 119 10.31 -32.40 29.62
N VAL A 120 11.63 -32.42 29.42
CA VAL A 120 12.27 -32.24 28.12
C VAL A 120 12.12 -33.57 27.40
N GLY A 121 11.19 -33.63 26.45
CA GLY A 121 10.99 -34.75 25.55
C GLY A 121 11.33 -34.32 24.13
N LEU A 122 12.52 -34.73 23.67
CA LEU A 122 12.96 -34.63 22.28
C LEU A 122 12.07 -35.52 21.42
N VAL A 123 11.04 -34.95 20.79
CA VAL A 123 10.27 -35.62 19.74
C VAL A 123 10.80 -35.11 18.40
N MET A 124 11.77 -35.83 17.84
CA MET A 124 12.07 -35.79 16.41
C MET A 124 10.91 -36.46 15.67
N ALA A 125 9.79 -35.76 15.57
CA ALA A 125 8.75 -36.09 14.61
C ALA A 125 9.28 -35.65 13.25
N PHE A 126 9.74 -36.63 12.48
CA PHE A 126 9.80 -36.55 11.03
C PHE A 126 8.35 -36.42 10.53
N CYS A 127 7.76 -35.23 10.73
CA CYS A 127 6.64 -34.82 9.91
C CYS A 127 7.24 -34.61 8.53
N CYS A 128 7.15 -35.64 7.68
CA CYS A 128 6.88 -35.42 6.27
C CYS A 128 5.57 -34.61 6.21
N LEU A 129 5.68 -33.31 6.47
CA LEU A 129 4.76 -32.32 5.95
C LEU A 129 4.92 -32.48 4.45
N SER A 130 4.07 -33.31 3.87
CA SER A 130 3.61 -33.12 2.52
C SER A 130 3.29 -31.64 2.43
N SER A 131 4.20 -30.84 1.86
CA SER A 131 3.91 -29.47 1.50
C SER A 131 2.57 -29.53 0.77
N PRO A 132 1.54 -28.76 1.18
CA PRO A 132 0.37 -28.63 0.35
C PRO A 132 0.91 -28.22 -1.01
N GLY A 133 0.71 -29.06 -2.03
CA GLY A 133 1.07 -28.72 -3.39
C GLY A 133 0.39 -27.40 -3.69
N TRP A 134 1.18 -26.33 -3.85
CA TRP A 134 0.66 -25.02 -4.19
C TRP A 134 -0.10 -25.17 -5.51
N GLY A 135 -1.42 -24.97 -5.45
CA GLY A 135 -2.30 -25.02 -6.61
C GLY A 135 -2.03 -23.84 -7.54
N GLY A 136 -1.09 -24.01 -8.46
CA GLY A 136 -1.17 -23.62 -9.88
C GLY A 136 -0.93 -22.17 -10.32
N GLY A 137 -1.15 -21.17 -9.47
CA GLY A 137 -1.13 -19.74 -9.88
C GLY A 137 0.21 -19.02 -9.68
N VAL A 138 0.48 -17.99 -10.49
CA VAL A 138 1.61 -17.07 -10.28
C VAL A 138 1.34 -16.19 -9.06
N PRO A 139 2.19 -16.18 -8.01
CA PRO A 139 2.01 -15.31 -6.85
C PRO A 139 2.31 -13.86 -7.22
N VAL A 140 1.32 -12.97 -7.12
CA VAL A 140 1.37 -11.58 -7.58
C VAL A 140 1.17 -10.60 -6.42
N ILE A 141 2.02 -9.58 -6.36
CA ILE A 141 1.73 -8.32 -5.67
C ILE A 141 1.51 -7.24 -6.73
N LEU A 142 0.37 -6.55 -6.69
CA LEU A 142 0.04 -5.44 -7.59
C LEU A 142 0.29 -4.10 -6.91
N ASP A 143 0.96 -3.15 -7.57
CA ASP A 143 1.16 -1.76 -7.14
C ASP A 143 0.56 -0.83 -8.18
N THR A 144 -0.41 0.00 -7.79
CA THR A 144 -1.26 0.75 -8.72
C THR A 144 -1.47 2.18 -8.26
N ASP A 145 -1.50 3.13 -9.20
CA ASP A 145 -1.94 4.50 -8.95
C ASP A 145 -3.42 4.68 -9.35
N ILE A 146 -4.27 3.72 -8.97
CA ILE A 146 -5.72 3.59 -9.26
C ILE A 146 -6.60 4.84 -9.11
N SER A 147 -6.07 5.97 -8.69
CA SER A 147 -6.77 7.25 -8.71
C SER A 147 -6.56 8.05 -10.00
N SER A 148 -5.49 7.80 -10.74
CA SER A 148 -4.98 8.57 -11.87
C SER A 148 -5.76 8.31 -13.17
N ASP A 149 -5.81 7.07 -13.63
CA ASP A 149 -6.59 6.66 -14.81
C ASP A 149 -7.49 5.46 -14.47
N VAL A 150 -8.44 5.13 -15.35
CA VAL A 150 -9.41 4.06 -15.12
C VAL A 150 -8.91 2.70 -15.60
N ASP A 151 -7.85 2.67 -16.39
CA ASP A 151 -7.28 1.40 -16.85
C ASP A 151 -6.65 0.57 -15.72
N ASP A 152 -6.24 1.19 -14.60
CA ASP A 152 -5.90 0.50 -13.35
C ASP A 152 -7.05 -0.39 -12.83
N VAL A 153 -8.29 0.11 -12.82
CA VAL A 153 -9.48 -0.65 -12.39
C VAL A 153 -9.73 -1.81 -13.34
N GLY A 154 -9.52 -1.58 -14.65
CA GLY A 154 -9.54 -2.63 -15.65
C GLY A 154 -8.46 -3.69 -15.39
N ALA A 155 -7.26 -3.28 -14.97
CA ALA A 155 -6.15 -4.17 -14.68
C ALA A 155 -6.41 -5.03 -13.44
N VAL A 156 -7.02 -4.44 -12.40
CA VAL A 156 -7.54 -5.18 -11.25
C VAL A 156 -8.56 -6.24 -11.69
N ALA A 157 -9.52 -5.88 -12.55
CA ALA A 157 -10.50 -6.84 -13.08
C ALA A 157 -9.84 -7.98 -13.87
N VAL A 158 -8.86 -7.67 -14.73
CA VAL A 158 -8.06 -8.68 -15.45
C VAL A 158 -7.32 -9.60 -14.48
N LEU A 159 -6.69 -9.07 -13.43
CA LEU A 159 -5.99 -9.87 -12.42
C LEU A 159 -6.95 -10.81 -11.69
N HIS A 160 -8.14 -10.34 -11.32
CA HIS A 160 -9.18 -11.16 -10.70
C HIS A 160 -9.70 -12.25 -11.65
N SER A 161 -9.88 -11.94 -12.93
CA SER A 161 -10.26 -12.91 -13.96
C SER A 161 -9.24 -14.04 -14.05
N LEU A 162 -7.95 -13.69 -14.13
CA LEU A 162 -6.85 -14.65 -14.16
C LEU A 162 -6.74 -15.47 -12.87
N ALA A 163 -7.06 -14.87 -11.72
CA ALA A 163 -7.13 -15.58 -10.46
C ALA A 163 -8.35 -16.53 -10.40
N ASN A 164 -9.47 -16.20 -11.03
CA ASN A 164 -10.62 -17.13 -11.16
C ASN A 164 -10.24 -18.34 -12.03
N GLU A 165 -9.39 -18.14 -13.04
CA GLU A 165 -8.83 -19.21 -13.87
C GLU A 165 -7.72 -20.02 -13.18
N GLY A 166 -7.36 -19.70 -11.94
CA GLY A 166 -6.26 -20.35 -11.21
C GLY A 166 -4.86 -20.03 -11.75
N LYS A 167 -4.73 -19.02 -12.62
CA LYS A 167 -3.46 -18.59 -13.22
C LYS A 167 -2.68 -17.60 -12.35
N ALA A 168 -3.36 -16.89 -11.45
CA ALA A 168 -2.75 -15.94 -10.53
C ALA A 168 -3.20 -16.20 -9.09
N GLU A 169 -2.28 -16.01 -8.16
CA GLU A 169 -2.55 -15.92 -6.72
C GLU A 169 -2.28 -14.48 -6.28
N ILE A 170 -3.33 -13.75 -5.90
CA ILE A 170 -3.21 -12.35 -5.49
C ILE A 170 -2.79 -12.31 -4.02
N LEU A 171 -1.53 -11.96 -3.76
CA LEU A 171 -0.97 -11.93 -2.41
C LEU A 171 -1.34 -10.64 -1.66
N ALA A 172 -1.25 -9.51 -2.35
CA ALA A 172 -1.56 -8.18 -1.84
C ALA A 172 -1.70 -7.19 -2.99
N MET A 173 -2.32 -6.04 -2.71
CA MET A 173 -2.31 -4.90 -3.63
C MET A 173 -1.90 -3.62 -2.90
N MET A 174 -1.25 -2.71 -3.60
CA MET A 174 -0.71 -1.47 -3.05
C MET A 174 -1.22 -0.28 -3.87
N VAL A 175 -1.42 0.84 -3.20
CA VAL A 175 -1.69 2.12 -3.83
C VAL A 175 -0.43 2.98 -3.80
N SER A 176 0.08 3.38 -4.96
CA SER A 176 1.26 4.23 -5.13
C SER A 176 0.96 5.73 -5.16
N ALA A 177 -0.31 6.10 -5.31
CA ALA A 177 -0.76 7.50 -5.30
C ALA A 177 -1.18 7.97 -3.90
N VAL A 178 -0.88 9.22 -3.57
CA VAL A 178 -1.39 9.89 -2.38
C VAL A 178 -2.82 10.36 -2.66
N ASN A 179 -3.78 9.45 -2.47
CA ASN A 179 -5.20 9.71 -2.65
C ASN A 179 -6.03 9.13 -1.48
N PRO A 180 -6.84 9.95 -0.77
CA PRO A 180 -7.55 9.50 0.44
C PRO A 180 -8.57 8.37 0.22
N THR A 181 -8.97 8.13 -1.02
CA THR A 181 -10.05 7.18 -1.37
C THR A 181 -9.59 6.04 -2.27
N ALA A 182 -8.35 6.07 -2.79
CA ALA A 182 -7.85 5.03 -3.69
C ALA A 182 -7.79 3.65 -3.02
N ALA A 183 -7.33 3.56 -1.77
CA ALA A 183 -7.26 2.29 -1.05
C ALA A 183 -8.64 1.68 -0.78
N SER A 184 -9.63 2.52 -0.43
CA SER A 184 -11.03 2.08 -0.27
C SER A 184 -11.66 1.67 -1.59
N CYS A 185 -11.33 2.36 -2.70
CA CYS A 185 -11.77 1.99 -4.04
C CYS A 185 -11.22 0.62 -4.45
N LEU A 186 -9.92 0.39 -4.22
CA LEU A 186 -9.26 -0.88 -4.50
C LEU A 186 -9.85 -2.03 -3.64
N GLN A 187 -10.11 -1.77 -2.36
CA GLN A 187 -10.79 -2.75 -1.49
C GLN A 187 -12.23 -3.03 -1.96
N ALA A 188 -12.94 -2.02 -2.45
CA ALA A 188 -14.29 -2.22 -3.00
C ALA A 188 -14.28 -3.15 -4.22
N LEU A 189 -13.27 -3.03 -5.09
CA LEU A 189 -13.06 -3.95 -6.21
C LEU A 189 -12.74 -5.36 -5.71
N ASN A 190 -11.80 -5.50 -4.76
CA ASN A 190 -11.45 -6.80 -4.17
C ASN A 190 -12.68 -7.49 -3.56
N ASN A 191 -13.50 -6.74 -2.82
CA ASN A 191 -14.75 -7.25 -2.24
C ASN A 191 -15.72 -7.70 -3.33
N TYR A 192 -15.92 -6.88 -4.36
CA TYR A 192 -16.82 -7.19 -5.46
C TYR A 192 -16.40 -8.46 -6.22
N PHE A 193 -15.10 -8.63 -6.48
CA PHE A 193 -14.56 -9.83 -7.14
C PHE A 193 -14.32 -11.00 -6.18
N GLY A 194 -15.03 -11.04 -5.03
CA GLY A 194 -15.07 -12.18 -4.12
C GLY A 194 -13.78 -12.43 -3.33
N ARG A 195 -12.89 -11.44 -3.21
CA ARG A 195 -11.60 -11.56 -2.50
C ARG A 195 -11.40 -10.48 -1.44
N PRO A 196 -12.32 -10.34 -0.46
CA PRO A 196 -12.23 -9.30 0.57
C PRO A 196 -10.99 -9.43 1.48
N GLY A 197 -10.38 -10.61 1.54
CA GLY A 197 -9.20 -10.88 2.35
C GLY A 197 -7.87 -10.46 1.71
N VAL A 198 -7.85 -9.97 0.46
CA VAL A 198 -6.62 -9.45 -0.15
C VAL A 198 -6.23 -8.15 0.57
N PRO A 199 -5.08 -8.11 1.25
CA PRO A 199 -4.68 -6.93 1.99
C PRO A 199 -4.30 -5.81 1.02
N VAL A 200 -4.73 -4.60 1.34
CA VAL A 200 -4.43 -3.40 0.56
C VAL A 200 -3.50 -2.48 1.35
N GLY A 201 -2.38 -2.08 0.75
CA GLY A 201 -1.46 -1.10 1.30
C GLY A 201 -1.62 0.26 0.62
N THR A 202 -1.28 1.34 1.32
CA THR A 202 -1.25 2.68 0.73
C THR A 202 0.04 3.41 1.10
N ILE A 203 0.49 4.26 0.20
CA ILE A 203 1.65 5.12 0.43
C ILE A 203 1.37 6.06 1.59
N PHE A 204 2.29 6.12 2.55
CA PHE A 204 2.25 7.08 3.66
C PHE A 204 3.30 8.17 3.44
N GLY A 205 2.93 9.42 3.68
CA GLY A 205 3.83 10.56 3.60
C GLY A 205 4.01 11.08 2.18
N LYS A 206 5.26 11.34 1.77
CA LYS A 206 5.57 11.95 0.47
C LYS A 206 5.39 10.92 -0.65
N GLY A 207 4.57 11.28 -1.62
CA GLY A 207 4.38 10.57 -2.87
C GLY A 207 3.75 11.49 -3.91
N VAL A 208 3.46 10.95 -5.08
CA VAL A 208 2.73 11.67 -6.12
C VAL A 208 1.27 11.76 -5.68
N ALA A 209 0.73 12.98 -5.61
CA ALA A 209 -0.67 13.22 -5.30
C ALA A 209 -1.45 13.45 -6.60
N ASP A 210 -2.66 12.94 -6.66
CA ASP A 210 -3.57 13.10 -7.77
C ASP A 210 -5.00 13.40 -7.30
N GLU A 211 -5.84 13.82 -8.24
CA GLU A 211 -7.28 13.88 -8.04
C GLU A 211 -7.94 12.81 -8.92
N SER A 212 -8.86 12.04 -8.36
CA SER A 212 -9.58 11.02 -9.11
C SER A 212 -10.98 11.47 -9.49
N LYS A 213 -11.40 11.05 -10.69
CA LYS A 213 -12.79 11.22 -11.15
C LYS A 213 -13.77 10.24 -10.51
N TYR A 214 -13.29 9.15 -9.91
CA TYR A 214 -14.16 8.04 -9.52
C TYR A 214 -13.90 7.43 -8.14
N THR A 215 -12.67 7.43 -7.62
CA THR A 215 -12.33 6.65 -6.41
C THR A 215 -13.21 7.02 -5.21
N ALA A 216 -13.56 8.30 -5.03
CA ALA A 216 -14.41 8.76 -3.95
C ALA A 216 -15.87 8.25 -4.08
N ALA A 217 -16.41 8.27 -5.29
CA ALA A 217 -17.77 7.78 -5.55
C ALA A 217 -17.84 6.26 -5.42
N VAL A 218 -16.88 5.54 -6.02
CA VAL A 218 -16.80 4.08 -5.93
C VAL A 218 -16.58 3.63 -4.49
N SER A 219 -15.71 4.30 -3.73
CA SER A 219 -15.53 4.00 -2.31
C SER A 219 -16.83 4.16 -1.52
N ARG A 220 -17.56 5.26 -1.73
CA ARG A 220 -18.82 5.52 -1.02
C ARG A 220 -19.92 4.52 -1.40
N GLU A 221 -19.96 4.10 -2.66
CA GLU A 221 -21.02 3.25 -3.21
C GLU A 221 -20.77 1.75 -2.96
N PHE A 222 -19.51 1.31 -2.90
CA PHE A 222 -19.14 -0.11 -2.91
C PHE A 222 -18.19 -0.56 -1.80
N ALA A 223 -17.48 0.32 -1.10
CA ALA A 223 -16.58 -0.10 -0.04
C ALA A 223 -17.36 -0.55 1.20
N ALA A 224 -16.93 -1.64 1.83
CA ALA A 224 -17.40 -2.00 3.16
C ALA A 224 -16.95 -0.94 4.17
N ALA A 225 -17.73 -0.76 5.25
CA ALA A 225 -17.34 0.13 6.34
C ALA A 225 -16.02 -0.35 6.98
N GLY A 226 -15.04 0.55 7.06
CA GLY A 226 -13.71 0.25 7.56
C GLY A 226 -12.64 0.97 6.72
N ARG A 227 -11.50 1.31 7.32
CA ARG A 227 -10.38 1.89 6.59
C ARG A 227 -9.36 0.81 6.27
N VAL A 228 -8.81 0.91 5.07
CA VAL A 228 -7.58 0.22 4.71
C VAL A 228 -6.43 1.04 5.30
N GLU A 229 -5.69 0.45 6.24
CA GLU A 229 -4.70 1.19 7.04
C GLU A 229 -3.27 0.66 6.90
N HIS A 230 -3.03 -0.34 6.05
CA HIS A 230 -1.68 -0.88 5.90
C HIS A 230 -0.79 0.14 5.17
N GLN A 231 0.36 0.45 5.77
CA GLN A 231 1.40 1.20 5.09
C GLN A 231 2.06 0.29 4.04
N ALA A 232 2.19 0.77 2.80
CA ALA A 232 2.57 -0.06 1.65
C ALA A 232 3.91 -0.81 1.83
N VAL A 233 4.95 -0.15 2.37
CA VAL A 233 6.26 -0.77 2.59
C VAL A 233 6.18 -1.87 3.66
N ALA A 234 5.50 -1.62 4.77
CA ALA A 234 5.30 -2.61 5.82
C ALA A 234 4.55 -3.84 5.28
N LEU A 235 3.50 -3.63 4.48
CA LEU A 235 2.75 -4.73 3.87
C LEU A 235 3.59 -5.50 2.84
N TYR A 236 4.38 -4.81 2.00
CA TYR A 236 5.32 -5.46 1.10
C TYR A 236 6.28 -6.38 1.85
N ARG A 237 6.88 -5.88 2.93
CA ARG A 237 7.84 -6.64 3.73
C ARG A 237 7.20 -7.84 4.40
N GLU A 238 6.02 -7.65 5.01
CA GLU A 238 5.24 -8.72 5.62
C GLU A 238 4.93 -9.83 4.61
N VAL A 239 4.35 -9.46 3.46
CA VAL A 239 3.93 -10.42 2.44
C VAL A 239 5.15 -11.16 1.88
N LEU A 240 6.20 -10.43 1.45
CA LEU A 240 7.42 -11.05 0.89
C LEU A 240 8.12 -11.97 1.89
N SER A 241 8.17 -11.61 3.17
CA SER A 241 8.85 -12.41 4.21
C SER A 241 8.30 -13.85 4.32
N ARG A 242 7.00 -14.03 4.02
CA ARG A 242 6.27 -15.29 4.13
C ARG A 242 6.31 -16.14 2.86
N GLN A 243 6.82 -15.60 1.75
CA GLN A 243 6.84 -16.29 0.47
C GLN A 243 8.13 -17.13 0.32
N PRO A 244 8.10 -18.22 -0.45
CA PRO A 244 9.29 -18.93 -0.89
C PRO A 244 10.22 -18.00 -1.67
N ASP A 245 11.50 -18.32 -1.65
CA ASP A 245 12.50 -17.55 -2.37
C ASP A 245 12.24 -17.61 -3.89
N SER A 246 12.50 -16.50 -4.58
CA SER A 246 12.33 -16.35 -6.03
C SER A 246 10.96 -16.77 -6.59
N SER A 247 9.88 -16.55 -5.82
CA SER A 247 8.52 -16.98 -6.18
C SER A 247 7.60 -15.84 -6.62
N VAL A 248 7.76 -14.64 -6.05
CA VAL A 248 6.78 -13.55 -6.19
C VAL A 248 7.02 -12.75 -7.47
N VAL A 249 5.98 -12.48 -8.25
CA VAL A 249 6.00 -11.48 -9.30
C VAL A 249 5.43 -10.18 -8.76
N VAL A 250 6.25 -9.12 -8.77
CA VAL A 250 5.77 -7.77 -8.45
C VAL A 250 5.33 -7.11 -9.75
N VAL A 251 4.11 -6.58 -9.78
CA VAL A 251 3.54 -5.88 -10.93
C VAL A 251 3.27 -4.45 -10.50
N THR A 252 3.97 -3.48 -11.09
CA THR A 252 3.69 -2.06 -10.85
C THR A 252 3.11 -1.43 -12.10
N ILE A 253 1.90 -0.90 -11.98
CA ILE A 253 1.18 -0.21 -13.03
C ILE A 253 1.02 1.29 -12.74
N GLY A 254 1.63 1.77 -11.66
CA GLY A 254 1.63 3.17 -11.28
C GLY A 254 3.02 3.70 -10.89
N TYR A 255 3.06 4.64 -9.96
CA TYR A 255 4.29 5.32 -9.56
C TYR A 255 5.25 4.41 -8.79
N LEU A 256 6.55 4.49 -9.12
CA LEU A 256 7.58 3.62 -8.54
C LEU A 256 8.02 4.04 -7.12
N THR A 257 7.34 5.00 -6.48
CA THR A 257 7.66 5.53 -5.15
C THR A 257 7.60 4.44 -4.07
N ASN A 258 6.58 3.57 -4.10
CA ASN A 258 6.46 2.45 -3.16
C ASN A 258 7.64 1.48 -3.28
N LEU A 259 8.02 1.14 -4.52
CA LEU A 259 9.15 0.25 -4.79
C LEU A 259 10.49 0.87 -4.37
N ARG A 260 10.69 2.18 -4.60
CA ARG A 260 11.85 2.91 -4.08
C ARG A 260 11.92 2.79 -2.55
N ASN A 261 10.83 3.11 -1.87
CA ASN A 261 10.76 3.06 -0.41
C ASN A 261 10.96 1.64 0.13
N LEU A 262 10.48 0.62 -0.59
CA LEU A 262 10.74 -0.77 -0.27
C LEU A 262 12.23 -1.08 -0.34
N LEU A 263 12.93 -0.71 -1.44
CA LEU A 263 14.37 -0.92 -1.57
C LEU A 263 15.17 -0.21 -0.46
N GLU A 264 14.73 0.98 -0.06
CA GLU A 264 15.37 1.81 0.98
C GLU A 264 15.02 1.37 2.41
N SER A 265 14.07 0.45 2.59
CA SER A 265 13.65 -0.01 3.90
C SER A 265 14.76 -0.81 4.62
N GLY A 266 14.89 -0.60 5.93
CA GLY A 266 15.73 -1.43 6.80
C GLY A 266 15.03 -2.71 7.25
N PRO A 267 15.72 -3.59 8.00
CA PRO A 267 15.11 -4.71 8.72
C PRO A 267 13.95 -4.27 9.62
N ASP A 268 13.00 -5.16 9.88
CA ASP A 268 11.86 -4.94 10.76
C ASP A 268 11.42 -6.25 11.45
N ASP A 269 10.31 -6.19 12.20
CA ASP A 269 9.78 -7.33 12.94
C ASP A 269 9.30 -8.49 12.04
N THR A 270 9.09 -8.23 10.74
CA THR A 270 8.66 -9.26 9.78
C THR A 270 9.84 -9.96 9.10
N SER A 271 10.97 -9.27 8.93
CA SER A 271 12.15 -9.81 8.28
C SER A 271 13.44 -9.11 8.74
N PRO A 272 14.49 -9.88 9.07
CA PRO A 272 15.80 -9.32 9.41
C PRO A 272 16.57 -8.77 8.19
N LEU A 273 16.05 -8.96 6.96
CA LEU A 273 16.69 -8.50 5.73
C LEU A 273 16.36 -7.03 5.46
N ALA A 274 17.34 -6.29 4.95
CA ALA A 274 17.09 -4.98 4.33
C ALA A 274 16.20 -5.14 3.09
N GLY A 275 15.54 -4.06 2.68
CA GLY A 275 14.59 -4.04 1.58
C GLY A 275 15.12 -4.65 0.28
N THR A 276 16.30 -4.19 -0.16
CA THR A 276 16.97 -4.73 -1.36
C THR A 276 17.26 -6.23 -1.23
N GLU A 277 17.70 -6.70 -0.07
CA GLU A 277 18.01 -8.12 0.17
C GLU A 277 16.75 -8.98 0.20
N LEU A 278 15.67 -8.46 0.79
CA LEU A 278 14.36 -9.12 0.82
C LEU A 278 13.81 -9.27 -0.60
N VAL A 279 13.86 -8.20 -1.41
CA VAL A 279 13.45 -8.24 -2.82
C VAL A 279 14.32 -9.23 -3.60
N ALA A 280 15.65 -9.15 -3.46
CA ALA A 280 16.57 -10.06 -4.14
C ALA A 280 16.30 -11.53 -3.81
N ARG A 281 15.90 -11.83 -2.57
CA ARG A 281 15.61 -13.19 -2.11
C ARG A 281 14.24 -13.68 -2.56
N LYS A 282 13.20 -12.84 -2.46
CA LYS A 282 11.80 -13.28 -2.55
C LYS A 282 11.17 -13.08 -3.92
N VAL A 283 11.58 -12.03 -4.64
CA VAL A 283 10.96 -11.65 -5.90
C VAL A 283 11.59 -12.42 -7.06
N LYS A 284 10.77 -13.03 -7.91
CA LYS A 284 11.16 -13.67 -9.16
C LYS A 284 11.51 -12.64 -10.25
N LYS A 285 10.63 -11.66 -10.45
CA LYS A 285 10.79 -10.56 -11.43
C LYS A 285 9.87 -9.39 -11.08
N LEU A 286 10.25 -8.20 -11.55
CA LEU A 286 9.36 -7.03 -11.63
C LEU A 286 8.79 -6.94 -13.04
N VAL A 287 7.48 -6.70 -13.15
CA VAL A 287 6.83 -6.28 -14.40
C VAL A 287 6.28 -4.88 -14.17
N THR A 288 6.67 -3.93 -15.02
CA THR A 288 6.32 -2.51 -14.83
C THR A 288 5.69 -1.93 -16.08
N MET A 289 4.50 -1.33 -15.94
CA MET A 289 3.98 -0.43 -16.96
C MET A 289 4.81 0.85 -16.87
N GLY A 290 5.53 1.16 -17.93
CA GLY A 290 6.17 2.45 -18.03
C GLY A 290 7.35 2.55 -18.98
N GLY A 291 7.68 3.80 -19.30
CA GLY A 291 8.58 4.14 -20.39
C GLY A 291 7.94 3.95 -21.77
N GLN A 292 8.67 4.37 -22.80
CA GLN A 292 8.30 4.20 -24.20
C GLN A 292 9.52 3.64 -24.94
N TYR A 293 9.38 2.52 -25.65
CA TYR A 293 10.52 1.83 -26.24
C TYR A 293 10.53 1.98 -27.77
N PRO A 294 11.71 2.23 -28.38
CA PRO A 294 13.05 2.26 -27.75
C PRO A 294 13.40 3.60 -27.08
N LYS A 295 12.59 4.65 -27.18
CA LYS A 295 12.81 5.91 -26.47
C LYS A 295 11.51 6.70 -26.31
N GLY A 296 11.42 7.49 -25.25
CA GLY A 296 10.36 8.48 -25.08
C GLY A 296 10.23 8.95 -23.64
N ARG A 297 9.02 9.37 -23.26
CA ARG A 297 8.71 9.86 -21.93
C ARG A 297 7.27 9.48 -21.62
N GLU A 298 7.06 8.79 -20.52
CA GLU A 298 5.79 8.13 -20.18
C GLU A 298 5.37 8.53 -18.76
N TRP A 299 4.06 8.61 -18.54
CA TRP A 299 3.41 9.15 -17.34
C TRP A 299 3.99 8.60 -16.04
N ASN A 300 3.94 7.28 -15.84
CA ASN A 300 4.37 6.65 -14.59
C ASN A 300 5.85 6.92 -14.29
N PHE A 301 6.69 7.00 -15.33
CA PHE A 301 8.11 7.22 -15.16
C PHE A 301 8.48 8.65 -14.76
N TYR A 302 7.77 9.67 -15.25
CA TYR A 302 8.14 11.06 -14.97
C TYR A 302 7.51 11.67 -13.71
N GLN A 303 6.42 11.08 -13.19
CA GLN A 303 5.73 11.62 -12.01
C GLN A 303 6.61 11.59 -10.74
N ASP A 304 7.37 10.50 -10.54
CA ASP A 304 8.47 10.44 -9.56
C ASP A 304 9.76 9.95 -10.24
N GLY A 305 10.30 10.80 -11.11
CA GLY A 305 11.54 10.52 -11.85
C GLY A 305 12.69 10.00 -10.98
N PRO A 306 12.98 10.57 -9.79
CA PRO A 306 13.98 10.04 -8.87
C PRO A 306 13.68 8.62 -8.37
N ALA A 307 12.43 8.30 -8.01
CA ALA A 307 12.07 6.93 -7.64
C ALA A 307 12.21 5.96 -8.82
N THR A 308 11.76 6.35 -10.00
CA THR A 308 11.90 5.56 -11.23
C THR A 308 13.37 5.28 -11.54
N ALA A 309 14.23 6.31 -11.51
CA ALA A 309 15.67 6.18 -11.72
C ALA A 309 16.30 5.20 -10.74
N LYS A 310 15.94 5.30 -9.46
CA LYS A 310 16.45 4.41 -8.41
C LYS A 310 16.00 2.97 -8.60
N VAL A 311 14.71 2.72 -8.85
CA VAL A 311 14.20 1.35 -9.04
C VAL A 311 14.80 0.73 -10.29
N VAL A 312 14.84 1.44 -11.42
CA VAL A 312 15.44 0.91 -12.65
C VAL A 312 16.93 0.61 -12.48
N ALA A 313 17.69 1.41 -11.72
CA ALA A 313 19.11 1.14 -11.50
C ALA A 313 19.36 -0.01 -10.50
N ASP A 314 18.62 -0.01 -9.38
CA ASP A 314 18.98 -0.78 -8.20
C ASP A 314 18.15 -2.05 -8.00
N TRP A 315 17.08 -2.26 -8.78
CA TRP A 315 16.23 -3.45 -8.61
C TRP A 315 17.05 -4.74 -8.84
N PRO A 316 17.05 -5.68 -7.88
CA PRO A 316 18.03 -6.77 -7.86
C PRO A 316 17.68 -7.96 -8.76
N THR A 317 16.44 -8.06 -9.24
CA THR A 317 15.95 -9.18 -10.08
C THR A 317 15.56 -8.72 -11.48
N PRO A 318 15.24 -9.62 -12.44
CA PRO A 318 14.83 -9.20 -13.78
C PRO A 318 13.65 -8.22 -13.77
N ILE A 319 13.71 -7.21 -14.62
CA ILE A 319 12.64 -6.24 -14.89
C ILE A 319 12.12 -6.46 -16.32
N LEU A 320 10.81 -6.62 -16.48
CA LEU A 320 10.10 -6.53 -17.75
C LEU A 320 9.34 -5.20 -17.81
N PHE A 321 9.76 -4.33 -18.70
CA PHE A 321 9.07 -3.08 -19.02
C PHE A 321 7.98 -3.34 -20.06
N VAL A 322 6.77 -2.86 -19.78
CA VAL A 322 5.65 -2.83 -20.71
C VAL A 322 5.44 -1.38 -21.10
N GLY A 323 5.96 -1.01 -22.28
CA GLY A 323 6.00 0.37 -22.72
C GLY A 323 4.64 0.91 -23.15
N PHE A 324 4.54 2.24 -23.22
CA PHE A 324 3.39 2.99 -23.72
C PHE A 324 2.81 2.42 -25.03
N GLU A 325 3.67 2.03 -25.97
CA GLU A 325 3.27 1.46 -27.26
C GLU A 325 2.52 0.12 -27.15
N SER A 326 2.66 -0.60 -26.04
CA SER A 326 2.03 -1.91 -25.83
C SER A 326 0.52 -1.81 -25.57
N GLY A 327 0.05 -0.69 -25.00
CA GLY A 327 -1.35 -0.49 -24.61
C GLY A 327 -2.08 0.63 -25.35
N VAL A 328 -1.37 1.59 -25.96
CA VAL A 328 -1.98 2.82 -26.50
C VAL A 328 -3.05 2.58 -27.58
N LYS A 329 -2.92 1.49 -28.35
CA LYS A 329 -3.90 1.10 -29.39
C LYS A 329 -4.82 -0.06 -28.98
N VAL A 330 -4.61 -0.60 -27.78
CA VAL A 330 -5.45 -1.66 -27.22
C VAL A 330 -6.62 -0.97 -26.53
N LEU A 331 -7.69 -0.72 -27.30
CA LEU A 331 -8.84 0.07 -26.84
C LEU A 331 -9.91 -0.85 -26.25
N THR A 332 -10.22 -0.68 -24.97
CA THR A 332 -11.21 -1.49 -24.23
C THR A 332 -12.03 -0.63 -23.25
N GLY A 333 -13.14 -1.17 -22.76
CA GLY A 333 -13.97 -0.57 -21.72
C GLY A 333 -15.41 -0.25 -22.17
N SER A 334 -15.66 -0.10 -23.48
CA SER A 334 -17.04 0.13 -23.95
C SER A 334 -17.95 -1.09 -23.78
N GLY A 335 -17.39 -2.31 -23.77
CA GLY A 335 -18.14 -3.55 -23.52
C GLY A 335 -18.73 -3.63 -22.12
N LEU A 336 -18.20 -2.86 -21.16
CA LEU A 336 -18.74 -2.78 -19.80
C LEU A 336 -20.18 -2.26 -19.73
N ARG A 337 -20.71 -1.63 -20.79
CA ARG A 337 -22.13 -1.25 -20.91
C ARG A 337 -23.08 -2.44 -20.77
N ASP A 338 -22.63 -3.61 -21.22
CA ASP A 338 -23.41 -4.84 -21.23
C ASP A 338 -23.25 -5.66 -19.93
N THR A 339 -22.41 -5.20 -18.99
CA THR A 339 -22.24 -5.81 -17.67
C THR A 339 -23.28 -5.28 -16.66
N PRO A 340 -23.62 -6.00 -15.56
CA PRO A 340 -24.62 -5.56 -14.58
C PRO A 340 -24.36 -4.15 -13.99
N VAL A 341 -25.38 -3.32 -13.78
CA VAL A 341 -25.21 -1.90 -13.35
C VAL A 341 -24.54 -1.77 -11.97
N GLY A 342 -24.76 -2.70 -11.05
CA GLY A 342 -24.23 -2.68 -9.69
C GLY A 342 -22.79 -3.17 -9.55
N ASN A 343 -21.90 -2.85 -10.51
CA ASN A 343 -20.49 -3.27 -10.45
C ASN A 343 -19.51 -2.07 -10.43
N PRO A 344 -18.51 -2.07 -9.52
CA PRO A 344 -17.58 -0.96 -9.34
C PRO A 344 -16.65 -0.73 -10.54
N LEU A 345 -16.37 -1.77 -11.34
CA LEU A 345 -15.57 -1.64 -12.57
C LEU A 345 -16.29 -0.74 -13.60
N ARG A 346 -17.51 -1.10 -13.98
CA ARG A 346 -18.40 -0.33 -14.85
C ARG A 346 -18.62 1.06 -14.27
N ARG A 347 -18.87 1.19 -12.97
CA ARG A 347 -19.06 2.51 -12.35
C ARG A 347 -17.84 3.41 -12.49
N SER A 348 -16.63 2.85 -12.35
CA SER A 348 -15.39 3.60 -12.54
C SER A 348 -15.26 4.12 -13.98
N TYR A 349 -15.50 3.27 -14.98
CA TYR A 349 -15.49 3.69 -16.39
C TYR A 349 -16.61 4.68 -16.74
N GLU A 350 -17.81 4.51 -16.17
CA GLU A 350 -18.90 5.46 -16.33
C GLU A 350 -18.51 6.86 -15.85
N LEU A 351 -17.95 6.96 -14.64
CA LEU A 351 -17.53 8.22 -14.05
C LEU A 351 -16.30 8.83 -14.75
N TYR A 352 -15.38 8.00 -15.24
CA TYR A 352 -14.14 8.46 -15.84
C TYR A 352 -14.31 8.95 -17.29
N ASN A 353 -15.01 8.18 -18.13
CA ASN A 353 -15.13 8.45 -19.57
C ASN A 353 -16.51 8.11 -20.19
N GLY A 354 -17.54 7.87 -19.38
CA GLY A 354 -18.88 7.56 -19.88
C GLY A 354 -18.98 6.21 -20.59
N LEU A 355 -18.24 5.18 -20.11
CA LEU A 355 -18.23 3.84 -20.68
C LEU A 355 -17.82 3.85 -22.16
N THR A 356 -16.76 4.57 -22.48
CA THR A 356 -16.14 4.57 -23.81
C THR A 356 -14.81 3.82 -23.76
N ASP A 357 -14.27 3.47 -24.93
CA ASP A 357 -12.97 2.80 -24.95
C ASP A 357 -11.85 3.71 -24.44
N ARG A 358 -10.94 3.11 -23.69
CA ARG A 358 -9.69 3.70 -23.20
C ARG A 358 -8.54 2.78 -23.62
N PRO A 359 -7.35 3.32 -23.97
CA PRO A 359 -6.12 2.55 -24.01
C PRO A 359 -5.92 1.65 -22.79
N SER A 360 -5.39 0.46 -23.03
CA SER A 360 -5.27 -0.58 -22.01
C SER A 360 -3.80 -0.84 -21.71
N TRP A 361 -3.14 0.06 -20.97
CA TRP A 361 -1.73 -0.14 -20.63
C TRP A 361 -1.55 -1.10 -19.46
N ASP A 362 -2.35 -0.89 -18.42
CA ASP A 362 -2.20 -1.63 -17.18
C ASP A 362 -2.75 -3.04 -17.27
N GLN A 363 -3.86 -3.22 -17.99
CA GLN A 363 -4.46 -4.52 -18.26
C GLN A 363 -3.48 -5.42 -19.02
N VAL A 364 -2.82 -4.86 -20.04
CA VAL A 364 -1.81 -5.59 -20.83
C VAL A 364 -0.62 -5.95 -19.95
N THR A 365 -0.19 -5.04 -19.08
CA THR A 365 0.91 -5.27 -18.13
C THR A 365 0.60 -6.41 -17.17
N VAL A 366 -0.59 -6.42 -16.55
CA VAL A 366 -1.06 -7.50 -15.67
C VAL A 366 -1.15 -8.82 -16.44
N LEU A 367 -1.73 -8.81 -17.64
CA LEU A 367 -1.84 -9.99 -18.50
C LEU A 367 -0.45 -10.59 -18.80
N TYR A 368 0.53 -9.74 -19.12
CA TYR A 368 1.90 -10.18 -19.44
C TYR A 368 2.64 -10.70 -18.21
N ALA A 369 2.38 -10.13 -17.02
CA ALA A 369 2.96 -10.61 -15.78
C ALA A 369 2.55 -12.05 -15.45
N VAL A 370 1.28 -12.39 -15.68
CA VAL A 370 0.69 -13.68 -15.32
C VAL A 370 0.84 -14.72 -16.43
N GLU A 371 0.47 -14.41 -17.69
CA GLU A 371 0.48 -15.39 -18.79
C GLU A 371 1.85 -15.47 -19.51
N GLY A 372 2.73 -14.48 -19.35
CA GLY A 372 4.05 -14.41 -19.99
C GLY A 372 5.16 -15.07 -19.17
N VAL A 373 4.98 -16.34 -18.79
CA VAL A 373 5.60 -16.92 -17.59
C VAL A 373 7.13 -16.92 -17.59
N GLU A 374 7.83 -16.83 -18.72
CA GLU A 374 9.29 -16.68 -18.70
C GLU A 374 9.83 -15.74 -19.78
N ILE A 375 10.79 -14.88 -19.38
CA ILE A 375 11.54 -13.99 -20.27
C ILE A 375 12.25 -14.76 -21.41
N ALA A 376 12.46 -16.08 -21.22
CA ALA A 376 13.12 -16.98 -22.14
C ALA A 376 12.19 -17.99 -22.85
N SER A 377 10.88 -18.00 -22.57
CA SER A 377 9.92 -18.93 -23.18
C SER A 377 9.02 -18.19 -24.18
N HIS A 378 8.76 -18.80 -25.34
CA HIS A 378 7.92 -18.22 -26.39
C HIS A 378 6.51 -17.92 -25.87
N SER A 379 6.19 -16.65 -25.65
CA SER A 379 4.82 -16.20 -25.35
C SER A 379 4.10 -15.87 -26.66
N PRO A 380 2.87 -16.39 -26.88
CA PRO A 380 2.06 -15.99 -28.02
C PRO A 380 1.59 -14.54 -27.92
N LEU A 381 1.65 -13.93 -26.72
CA LEU A 381 1.17 -12.58 -26.46
C LEU A 381 2.20 -11.51 -26.85
N PHE A 382 3.47 -11.74 -26.51
CA PHE A 382 4.55 -10.79 -26.74
C PHE A 382 5.89 -11.50 -26.85
N ARG A 383 6.86 -10.84 -27.48
CA ARG A 383 8.28 -11.20 -27.41
C ARG A 383 9.01 -10.23 -26.50
N VAL A 384 10.16 -10.66 -25.99
CA VAL A 384 10.99 -9.86 -25.12
C VAL A 384 12.25 -9.40 -25.85
N VAL A 385 12.62 -8.13 -25.65
CA VAL A 385 13.89 -7.56 -26.14
C VAL A 385 14.79 -7.27 -24.93
N GLY A 386 15.96 -7.92 -24.91
CA GLY A 386 16.99 -7.72 -23.87
C GLY A 386 17.87 -6.49 -24.15
N GLY A 387 18.37 -5.87 -23.08
CA GLY A 387 19.18 -4.66 -23.19
C GLY A 387 19.26 -3.91 -21.87
N ALA A 388 19.37 -2.58 -21.94
CA ALA A 388 19.38 -1.72 -20.77
C ALA A 388 18.51 -0.47 -20.99
N ASN A 389 17.61 -0.21 -20.04
CA ASN A 389 16.85 1.03 -19.96
C ASN A 389 17.68 2.12 -19.25
N THR A 390 17.96 3.23 -19.92
CA THR A 390 18.62 4.41 -19.33
C THR A 390 17.60 5.52 -19.14
N LEU A 391 17.56 6.10 -17.94
CA LEU A 391 16.66 7.20 -17.60
C LEU A 391 17.39 8.53 -17.52
N SER A 392 16.73 9.57 -18.02
CA SER A 392 17.06 10.97 -17.80
C SER A 392 16.40 11.46 -16.50
N ALA A 393 16.90 12.57 -15.94
CA ALA A 393 16.36 13.15 -14.71
C ALA A 393 14.88 13.58 -14.80
N ASP A 394 14.37 13.81 -16.01
CA ASP A 394 12.98 14.21 -16.29
C ASP A 394 12.02 13.02 -16.50
N GLY A 395 12.49 11.79 -16.28
CA GLY A 395 11.74 10.54 -16.48
C GLY A 395 11.74 10.03 -17.92
N SER A 396 12.39 10.72 -18.87
CA SER A 396 12.54 10.21 -20.24
C SER A 396 13.45 8.98 -20.26
N ASN A 397 13.14 8.01 -21.12
CA ASN A 397 13.90 6.77 -21.23
C ASN A 397 14.51 6.58 -22.63
N VAL A 398 15.67 5.92 -22.69
CA VAL A 398 16.32 5.47 -23.92
C VAL A 398 16.81 4.04 -23.73
N TRP A 399 16.47 3.16 -24.67
CA TRP A 399 16.92 1.78 -24.71
C TRP A 399 18.31 1.67 -25.33
N ARG A 400 19.15 0.81 -24.74
CA ARG A 400 20.48 0.47 -25.25
C ARG A 400 20.53 -1.02 -25.58
N GLU A 401 20.72 -1.33 -26.86
CA GLU A 401 20.98 -2.68 -27.35
C GLU A 401 22.33 -3.19 -26.79
N ASN A 402 22.43 -4.49 -26.49
CA ASN A 402 23.59 -5.15 -25.86
C ASN A 402 23.83 -4.85 -24.37
N GLY A 403 22.81 -4.42 -23.64
CA GLY A 403 22.86 -4.50 -22.18
C GLY A 403 22.93 -5.96 -21.73
N SER A 404 24.05 -6.37 -21.11
CA SER A 404 24.07 -7.58 -20.30
C SER A 404 23.29 -7.30 -19.02
N GLY A 405 22.22 -8.01 -18.71
CA GLY A 405 21.64 -7.89 -17.38
C GLY A 405 20.16 -8.21 -17.24
N ARG A 406 19.52 -7.42 -16.36
CA ARG A 406 18.20 -7.67 -15.80
C ARG A 406 17.06 -7.03 -16.60
N HIS A 407 17.35 -6.14 -17.55
CA HIS A 407 16.34 -5.29 -18.18
C HIS A 407 15.85 -5.86 -19.50
N HIS A 408 14.52 -5.84 -19.65
CA HIS A 408 13.81 -6.38 -20.79
C HIS A 408 12.61 -5.50 -21.10
N TYR A 409 12.27 -5.25 -22.37
CA TYR A 409 10.95 -4.67 -22.70
C TYR A 409 10.13 -5.61 -23.59
N SER A 410 8.80 -5.53 -23.48
CA SER A 410 7.87 -6.34 -24.27
C SER A 410 7.59 -5.71 -25.63
N VAL A 411 7.40 -6.56 -26.64
CA VAL A 411 6.79 -6.17 -27.92
C VAL A 411 5.64 -7.10 -28.23
N ASN A 412 4.46 -6.53 -28.44
CA ASN A 412 3.25 -7.28 -28.76
C ASN A 412 3.46 -8.20 -29.97
N ASN A 413 3.04 -9.45 -29.84
CA ASN A 413 2.96 -10.41 -30.95
C ASN A 413 1.53 -10.48 -31.51
N LEU A 414 0.52 -10.27 -30.65
CA LEU A 414 -0.87 -10.11 -31.09
C LEU A 414 -1.09 -8.74 -31.73
N SER A 415 -2.04 -8.69 -32.67
CA SER A 415 -2.56 -7.41 -33.17
C SER A 415 -3.31 -6.66 -32.06
N ASP A 416 -3.33 -5.33 -32.15
CA ASP A 416 -4.04 -4.45 -31.21
C ASP A 416 -5.50 -4.91 -30.99
N ARG A 417 -6.19 -5.30 -32.07
CA ARG A 417 -7.57 -5.82 -32.03
C ARG A 417 -7.70 -7.13 -31.24
N ASN A 418 -6.80 -8.09 -31.46
CA ASN A 418 -6.87 -9.39 -30.79
C ASN A 418 -6.51 -9.26 -29.30
N LEU A 419 -5.54 -8.40 -28.99
CA LEU A 419 -5.18 -8.10 -27.62
C LEU A 419 -6.31 -7.37 -26.90
N ALA A 420 -6.95 -6.39 -27.54
CA ALA A 420 -8.12 -5.69 -27.01
C ALA A 420 -9.29 -6.65 -26.74
N ALA A 421 -9.62 -7.53 -27.70
CA ALA A 421 -10.66 -8.52 -27.51
C ALA A 421 -10.38 -9.47 -26.33
N LYS A 422 -9.11 -9.86 -26.12
CA LYS A 422 -8.73 -10.69 -24.96
C LYS A 422 -8.86 -9.93 -23.65
N VAL A 423 -8.39 -8.67 -23.59
CA VAL A 423 -8.49 -7.82 -22.40
C VAL A 423 -9.95 -7.53 -22.04
N GLU A 424 -10.77 -7.10 -23.01
CA GLU A 424 -12.20 -6.83 -22.82
C GLU A 424 -12.94 -8.08 -22.30
N LYS A 425 -12.62 -9.25 -22.87
CA LYS A 425 -13.18 -10.53 -22.43
C LYS A 425 -12.82 -10.81 -20.97
N LEU A 426 -11.56 -10.66 -20.58
CA LEU A 426 -11.12 -10.89 -19.20
C LEU A 426 -11.82 -9.95 -18.21
N MET A 427 -11.95 -8.67 -18.55
CA MET A 427 -12.69 -7.70 -17.74
C MET A 427 -14.17 -8.08 -17.59
N SER A 428 -14.82 -8.46 -18.69
CA SER A 428 -16.23 -8.88 -18.69
C SER A 428 -16.44 -10.17 -17.90
N ASP A 429 -15.57 -11.17 -18.08
CA ASP A 429 -15.65 -12.46 -17.39
C ASP A 429 -15.49 -12.29 -15.87
N ALA A 430 -14.60 -11.39 -15.42
CA ALA A 430 -14.44 -11.10 -14.00
C ALA A 430 -15.75 -10.61 -13.35
N VAL A 431 -16.48 -9.74 -14.06
CA VAL A 431 -17.77 -9.24 -13.60
C VAL A 431 -18.85 -10.32 -13.65
N LEU A 432 -18.90 -11.10 -14.72
CA LEU A 432 -19.90 -12.17 -14.89
C LEU A 432 -19.73 -13.27 -13.85
N GLU A 433 -18.50 -13.61 -13.47
CA GLU A 433 -18.23 -14.60 -12.42
C GLU A 433 -18.62 -14.05 -11.03
N ALA A 434 -18.33 -12.78 -10.75
CA ALA A 434 -18.72 -12.13 -9.50
C ALA A 434 -20.26 -11.99 -9.32
N ALA A 435 -21.01 -12.05 -10.41
CA ALA A 435 -22.48 -11.97 -10.40
C ALA A 435 -23.20 -13.31 -10.19
N ARG A 436 -22.46 -14.43 -10.18
CA ARG A 436 -22.98 -15.78 -9.87
C ARG A 436 -22.95 -16.04 -8.37
#